data_AF-M2YT77-F1
#
_entry.id   AF-M2YT77-F1
#
_cell.length_a   1.000
_cell.length_b   1.000
_cell.length_c   1.000
_cell.angle_alpha   90.00
_cell.angle_beta   90.00
_cell.angle_gamma   90.00
#
_symmetry.space_group_name_H-M   'P 1'
#
loop_
_entity.id
_entity.type
_entity.pdbx_description
1 polymer ?
#
loop_
_entity_poly.entity_id
_entity_poly.type
_entity_poly.pdbx_seq_one_letter_code
_entity_poly.pdbx_strand_id
1 'polypeptide(L)' 'GGEGVDVCFDAAGVQIGVDSGLKAVTARGTFVNIALWGDRRPSLDMIDMVFCERKYMAGKSSGELNQHRINADSFEW' A
#
# COMPACT_ATOMS: atom_id res chain seq x y z
N GLY A 1 -21.56 12.90 -12.59
CA GLY A 1 -20.99 12.13 -11.46
C GLY A 1 -20.02 11.14 -12.04
N GLY A 2 -18.73 11.23 -11.69
CA GLY A 2 -17.70 10.40 -12.31
C GLY A 2 -16.27 10.81 -11.98
N GLU A 3 -16.06 11.61 -10.93
CA GLU A 3 -14.73 12.16 -10.63
C GLU A 3 -13.83 11.18 -9.85
N GLY A 4 -14.37 10.04 -9.40
CA GLY A 4 -13.66 9.10 -8.52
C GLY A 4 -13.69 9.54 -7.05
N VAL A 5 -12.89 8.88 -6.22
CA VAL A 5 -12.72 9.22 -4.80
C VAL A 5 -11.40 9.95 -4.57
N ASP A 6 -11.39 10.92 -3.65
CA ASP A 6 -10.16 11.61 -3.23
C ASP A 6 -9.22 10.67 -2.46
N VAL A 7 -9.79 9.77 -1.68
CA VAL A 7 -9.07 8.81 -0.85
C VAL A 7 -9.70 7.42 -0.94
N CYS A 8 -8.89 6.40 -1.19
CA CYS A 8 -9.28 5.00 -1.14
C CYS A 8 -8.51 4.29 -0.03
N PHE A 9 -9.19 3.50 0.82
CA PHE A 9 -8.57 2.66 1.83
C PHE A 9 -8.67 1.20 1.43
N ASP A 10 -7.53 0.50 1.33
CA ASP A 10 -7.48 -0.94 1.10
C ASP A 10 -7.17 -1.69 2.40
N ALA A 11 -8.12 -2.53 2.79
CA ALA A 11 -8.04 -3.44 3.93
C ALA A 11 -8.14 -4.92 3.51
N ALA A 12 -8.19 -5.21 2.20
CA ALA A 12 -8.44 -6.55 1.69
C ALA A 12 -7.16 -7.39 1.54
N GLY A 13 -6.02 -6.75 1.19
CA GLY A 13 -4.74 -7.46 1.08
C GLY A 13 -4.63 -8.38 -0.14
N VAL A 14 -5.33 -8.03 -1.22
CA VAL A 14 -5.39 -8.79 -2.48
C VAL A 14 -5.23 -7.88 -3.68
N GLN A 15 -4.58 -8.38 -4.74
CA GLN A 15 -4.21 -7.58 -5.92
C GLN A 15 -5.42 -6.91 -6.59
N ILE A 16 -6.53 -7.64 -6.73
CA ILE A 16 -7.75 -7.11 -7.35
C ILE A 16 -8.34 -5.90 -6.60
N GLY A 17 -8.12 -5.82 -5.28
CA GLY A 17 -8.53 -4.68 -4.46
C GLY A 17 -7.71 -3.43 -4.77
N VAL A 18 -6.39 -3.61 -4.91
CA VAL A 18 -5.47 -2.54 -5.31
C VAL A 18 -5.80 -2.04 -6.71
N ASP A 19 -5.95 -2.94 -7.68
CA ASP A 19 -6.21 -2.58 -9.08
C ASP A 19 -7.52 -1.80 -9.23
N SER A 20 -8.57 -2.26 -8.55
CA SER A 20 -9.90 -1.64 -8.62
C SER A 20 -9.92 -0.31 -7.87
N GLY A 21 -9.34 -0.26 -6.67
CA GLY A 21 -9.32 0.94 -5.86
C GLY A 21 -8.45 2.03 -6.46
N LEU A 22 -7.28 1.69 -7.05
CA LEU A 22 -6.41 2.67 -7.69
C LEU A 22 -7.09 3.35 -8.89
N LYS A 23 -7.87 2.59 -9.68
CA LYS A 23 -8.67 3.15 -10.79
C LYS A 23 -9.83 4.01 -10.31
N ALA A 24 -10.38 3.72 -9.14
CA ALA A 24 -11.43 4.53 -8.52
C ALA A 24 -10.90 5.85 -7.92
N VAL A 25 -9.60 5.95 -7.64
CA VAL A 25 -8.98 7.18 -7.12
C VAL A 25 -8.90 8.25 -8.20
N THR A 26 -9.35 9.45 -7.87
CA THR A 26 -9.29 10.62 -8.74
C THR A 26 -7.84 11.05 -9.02
N ALA A 27 -7.63 11.92 -10.01
CA ALA A 27 -6.31 12.49 -10.26
C ALA A 27 -5.81 13.25 -9.01
N ARG A 28 -4.56 13.02 -8.62
CA ARG A 28 -3.89 13.55 -7.41
C ARG A 28 -4.43 13.02 -6.08
N GLY A 29 -5.40 12.11 -6.13
CA GLY A 29 -5.95 11.42 -4.98
C GLY A 29 -4.97 10.42 -4.35
N THR A 30 -5.36 9.86 -3.21
CA THR A 30 -4.50 9.00 -2.39
C THR A 30 -5.11 7.62 -2.19
N PHE A 31 -4.36 6.60 -2.53
CA PHE A 31 -4.63 5.21 -2.14
C PHE A 31 -3.86 4.90 -0.85
N VAL A 32 -4.55 4.44 0.19
CA VAL A 32 -3.99 4.10 1.49
C VAL A 32 -4.14 2.60 1.72
N ASN A 33 -3.03 1.87 1.66
CA ASN A 33 -2.99 0.45 1.96
C ASN A 33 -2.73 0.23 3.46
N ILE A 34 -3.71 -0.35 4.14
CA ILE A 34 -3.64 -0.75 5.55
C ILE A 34 -3.69 -2.27 5.73
N ALA A 35 -3.71 -3.04 4.65
CA ALA A 35 -3.79 -4.49 4.68
C ALA A 35 -2.40 -5.13 4.87
N LEU A 36 -2.38 -6.31 5.51
CA LEU A 36 -1.21 -7.18 5.57
C LEU A 36 -1.23 -8.15 4.38
N TRP A 37 -0.11 -8.26 3.68
CA TRP A 37 0.00 -9.06 2.45
C TRP A 37 0.76 -10.38 2.65
N GLY A 38 1.23 -10.66 3.86
CA GLY A 38 2.10 -11.81 4.15
C GLY A 38 3.33 -11.78 3.25
N ASP A 39 3.58 -12.89 2.56
CA ASP A 39 4.72 -13.02 1.64
C ASP A 39 4.45 -12.44 0.24
N ARG A 40 3.21 -12.01 -0.04
CA ARG A 40 2.84 -11.41 -1.32
C ARG A 40 3.20 -9.94 -1.35
N ARG A 41 3.46 -9.43 -2.55
CA ARG A 41 3.76 -8.01 -2.79
C ARG A 41 2.68 -7.44 -3.71
N PRO A 42 2.06 -6.30 -3.36
CA PRO A 42 1.20 -5.60 -4.30
C PRO A 42 2.02 -5.14 -5.50
N SER A 43 1.50 -5.35 -6.70
CA SER A 43 2.01 -4.75 -7.93
C SER A 43 1.22 -3.48 -8.24
N LEU A 44 1.89 -2.44 -8.70
CA LEU A 44 1.25 -1.19 -9.11
C LEU A 44 1.51 -0.99 -10.59
N ASP A 45 0.46 -0.67 -11.35
CA ASP A 45 0.61 -0.17 -12.71
C ASP A 45 1.12 1.27 -12.66
N MET A 46 2.34 1.48 -13.16
CA MET A 46 2.97 2.80 -13.15
C MET A 46 2.31 3.79 -14.11
N ILE A 47 1.61 3.32 -15.15
CA ILE A 47 0.82 4.19 -16.03
C ILE A 47 -0.31 4.83 -15.23
N ASP A 48 -1.04 4.03 -14.46
CA ASP A 48 -2.13 4.50 -13.60
C ASP A 48 -1.63 5.44 -12.48
N MET A 49 -0.41 5.25 -12.01
CA MET A 49 0.22 6.14 -11.02
C MET A 49 0.64 7.48 -11.63
N VAL A 50 1.34 7.46 -12.75
CA VAL A 50 2.01 8.65 -13.32
C VAL A 50 1.02 9.56 -14.05
N PHE A 51 0.12 9.03 -14.88
CA PHE A 51 -0.80 9.86 -15.67
C PHE A 51 -1.78 10.66 -14.81
N CYS A 52 -2.09 10.15 -13.61
CA CYS A 52 -3.02 10.79 -12.68
C CYS A 52 -2.33 11.35 -11.43
N GLU A 53 -1.00 11.34 -11.35
CA GLU A 53 -0.24 11.79 -10.18
C GLU A 53 -0.78 11.19 -8.86
N ARG A 54 -1.20 9.92 -8.89
CA ARG A 54 -1.81 9.28 -7.72
C ARG A 54 -0.74 9.01 -6.66
N LYS A 55 -1.15 9.10 -5.39
CA LYS A 55 -0.29 8.78 -4.24
C LYS A 55 -0.63 7.40 -3.73
N TYR A 56 0.39 6.58 -3.49
CA TYR A 56 0.25 5.31 -2.80
C TYR A 56 0.93 5.41 -1.43
N MET A 57 0.13 5.31 -0.38
CA MET A 57 0.57 5.39 1.01
C MET A 57 0.41 4.00 1.62
N ALA A 58 1.48 3.48 2.20
CA ALA A 58 1.43 2.27 3.01
C ALA A 58 2.25 2.51 4.27
N GLY A 59 1.74 2.07 5.40
CA GLY A 59 2.41 2.25 6.68
C GLY A 59 2.23 1.01 7.53
N LYS A 60 3.31 0.56 8.17
CA LYS A 60 3.22 -0.28 9.36
C LYS A 60 3.04 0.64 10.56
N SER A 61 2.17 0.28 11.50
CA SER A 61 2.09 1.03 12.76
C SER A 61 3.47 0.99 13.44
N SER A 62 3.97 2.15 13.86
CA SER A 62 5.31 2.29 14.46
C SER A 62 5.48 1.50 15.77
N GLY A 63 4.40 1.01 16.38
CA GLY A 63 4.43 0.09 17.53
C GLY A 63 5.08 -1.27 17.23
N GLU A 64 5.23 -1.64 15.96
CA GLU A 64 5.81 -2.91 15.52
C GLU A 64 7.29 -2.79 15.11
N LEU A 65 7.89 -1.59 15.17
CA LEU A 65 9.33 -1.39 14.93
C LEU A 65 10.22 -2.01 16.04
N ASN A 66 9.61 -2.53 17.11
CA ASN A 66 10.31 -3.26 18.18
C ASN A 66 10.43 -4.77 17.94
N GLN A 67 9.86 -5.34 16.88
CA GLN A 67 10.04 -6.79 16.57
C GLN A 67 11.35 -7.11 15.84
N HIS A 68 12.13 -6.12 15.39
CA HIS A 68 13.41 -6.32 14.70
C HIS A 68 14.65 -5.83 15.48
N ARG A 69 14.50 -5.32 16.72
CA ARG A 69 15.64 -4.99 17.60
C ARG A 69 16.05 -6.14 18.54
N ILE A 70 15.48 -7.31 18.32
CA ILE A 70 15.79 -8.59 18.97
C ILE A 70 16.13 -9.54 17.82
N ASN A 71 17.41 -9.64 17.48
CA ASN A 71 18.10 -10.66 16.66
C ASN A 71 19.44 -10.12 16.08
N ALA A 72 20.11 -9.18 16.77
CA ALA A 72 21.48 -8.80 16.43
C ALA A 72 22.54 -9.77 16.98
N ASP A 73 22.12 -10.80 17.72
CA ASP A 73 23.04 -11.69 18.46
C ASP A 73 23.18 -13.10 17.87
N SER A 74 22.65 -13.38 16.67
CA SER A 74 22.89 -14.65 15.98
C SER A 74 24.07 -14.54 15.01
N PHE A 75 25.26 -14.27 15.55
CA PHE A 75 26.55 -14.46 14.87
C PHE A 75 27.27 -15.58 15.60
N GLU A 76 27.16 -16.81 15.09
CA GLU A 76 28.03 -17.93 15.49
C GLU A 76 29.18 -18.03 14.47
N TRP A 77 30.37 -18.37 14.99
CA TRP A 77 31.68 -18.35 14.31
C TRP A 77 31.79 -19.26 13.08
#